data_AF-A0A8X8FUB8-F1
#
_entry.id   AF-A0A8X8FUB8-F1
#
_cell.length_a   1.000
_cell.length_b   1.000
_cell.length_c   1.000
_cell.angle_alpha   90.00
_cell.angle_beta   90.00
_cell.angle_gamma   90.00
#
_symmetry.space_group_name_H-M   'P 1'
#
loop_
_entity.id
_entity.type
_entity.pdbx_description
1 polymer ?
#
loop_
_entity_poly.entity_id
_entity_poly.type
_entity_poly.pdbx_seq_one_letter_code
_entity_poly.pdbx_strand_id
1 'polypeptide(L)'
;MANNNNQSNRGFAGMDEDKQREIAAQGGRAAHESGNAHEFSSEEAREAGRKGGEAVSQDREHMSEIGQKGGQQRQDGGGNQGGNQGNQQGGRQQR
;
A
#
# COMPACT_ATOMS: atom_id res chain seq x y z
N MET A 1 -7.04 -31.15 -42.99
CA MET A 1 -6.33 -31.80 -41.86
C MET A 1 -6.51 -30.89 -40.66
N ALA A 2 -7.25 -31.32 -39.64
CA ALA A 2 -7.64 -30.47 -38.50
C ALA A 2 -6.69 -30.65 -37.30
N ASN A 3 -6.43 -29.51 -36.64
CA ASN A 3 -6.11 -29.26 -35.23
C ASN A 3 -5.06 -30.10 -34.49
N ASN A 4 -4.08 -29.41 -33.90
CA ASN A 4 -4.11 -29.24 -32.44
C ASN A 4 -3.23 -28.07 -31.97
N ASN A 5 -3.94 -27.11 -31.39
CA ASN A 5 -3.48 -25.89 -30.74
C ASN A 5 -2.80 -26.25 -29.40
N ASN A 6 -1.71 -27.00 -29.46
CA ASN A 6 -0.92 -27.34 -28.28
C ASN A 6 -0.04 -26.13 -27.95
N GLN A 7 -0.65 -25.12 -27.30
CA GLN A 7 0.07 -24.20 -26.43
C GLN A 7 0.71 -25.03 -25.33
N SER A 8 1.79 -25.70 -25.69
CA SER A 8 2.63 -26.48 -24.82
C SER A 8 3.04 -25.58 -23.66
N ASN A 9 2.57 -25.89 -22.45
CA ASN A 9 3.00 -25.32 -21.17
C ASN A 9 4.53 -25.40 -21.07
N ARG A 10 5.23 -24.46 -21.69
CA ARG A 10 6.67 -24.41 -21.79
C ARG A 10 7.14 -23.04 -21.33
N GLY A 11 8.24 -23.04 -20.60
CA GLY A 11 8.78 -21.83 -20.00
C GLY A 11 8.04 -21.40 -18.73
N PHE A 12 8.35 -20.20 -18.28
CA PHE A 12 7.93 -19.65 -16.99
C PHE A 12 6.42 -19.57 -16.80
N ALA A 13 5.67 -19.33 -17.89
CA ALA A 13 4.22 -19.20 -17.87
C ALA A 13 3.46 -20.54 -17.84
N GLY A 14 4.13 -21.65 -18.12
CA GLY A 14 3.56 -23.00 -18.06
C GLY A 14 3.99 -23.80 -16.83
N MET A 15 4.69 -23.17 -15.89
CA MET A 15 5.21 -23.77 -14.66
C MET A 15 4.19 -23.63 -13.52
N ASP A 16 4.27 -24.49 -12.50
CA ASP A 16 3.44 -24.36 -11.30
C ASP A 16 3.66 -23.01 -10.61
N GLU A 17 2.57 -22.39 -10.14
CA GLU A 17 2.57 -21.02 -9.59
C GLU A 17 3.52 -20.84 -8.39
N ASP A 18 3.60 -21.84 -7.51
CA ASP A 18 4.49 -21.80 -6.35
C ASP A 18 5.95 -21.77 -6.77
N LYS A 19 6.29 -22.60 -7.77
CA LYS A 19 7.64 -22.67 -8.32
C LYS A 19 8.00 -21.40 -9.11
N GLN A 20 7.03 -20.85 -9.84
CA GLN A 20 7.19 -19.57 -10.53
C GLN A 20 7.48 -18.44 -9.54
N ARG A 21 6.74 -18.38 -8.42
CA ARG A 21 6.93 -17.40 -7.35
C ARG A 21 8.30 -17.56 -6.69
N GLU A 22 8.71 -18.79 -6.40
CA GLU A 22 10.01 -19.08 -5.81
C GLU A 22 11.16 -18.60 -6.70
N ILE A 23 11.13 -18.92 -8.00
CA ILE A 23 12.18 -18.51 -8.93
C ILE A 23 12.16 -16.98 -9.13
N ALA A 24 10.98 -16.35 -9.22
CA ALA A 24 10.87 -14.90 -9.28
C ALA A 24 11.46 -14.22 -8.03
N ALA A 25 11.16 -14.77 -6.85
CA ALA A 25 11.70 -14.27 -5.59
C ALA A 25 13.22 -14.47 -5.51
N GLN A 26 13.74 -15.60 -5.98
CA GLN A 26 15.17 -15.86 -6.04
C GLN A 26 15.88 -14.91 -7.03
N GLY A 27 15.29 -14.65 -8.20
CA GLY A 27 15.81 -13.70 -9.18
C GLY A 27 15.88 -12.27 -8.63
N GLY A 28 14.86 -11.84 -7.90
CA GLY A 28 14.85 -10.53 -7.23
C GLY A 28 15.93 -10.40 -6.16
N ARG A 29 16.11 -11.43 -5.31
CA ARG A 29 17.18 -11.46 -4.30
C ARG A 29 18.57 -11.46 -4.94
N ALA A 30 18.77 -12.30 -5.95
CA ALA A 30 20.05 -12.42 -6.66
C ALA A 30 20.43 -11.11 -7.37
N ALA A 31 19.48 -10.41 -7.99
CA ALA A 31 19.74 -9.12 -8.62
C ALA A 31 20.18 -8.06 -7.59
N HIS A 32 19.56 -8.06 -6.40
CA HIS A 32 19.95 -7.20 -5.28
C HIS A 32 21.34 -7.54 -4.75
N GLU A 33 21.62 -8.83 -4.51
CA GLU A 33 22.90 -9.30 -4.01
C GLU A 33 24.04 -9.07 -5.02
N SER A 34 23.77 -9.20 -6.32
CA SER A 34 24.77 -9.02 -7.38
C SER A 34 25.03 -7.55 -7.75
N GLY A 35 24.37 -6.59 -7.10
CA GLY A 35 24.51 -5.15 -7.39
C GLY A 35 24.02 -4.73 -8.79
N ASN A 36 23.27 -5.60 -9.48
CA ASN A 36 22.63 -5.28 -10.76
C ASN A 36 21.25 -4.67 -10.56
N ALA A 37 20.65 -4.86 -9.38
CA ALA A 37 19.45 -4.13 -9.00
C ALA A 37 19.81 -2.69 -8.63
N HIS A 38 18.88 -1.79 -8.93
CA HIS A 38 18.95 -0.42 -8.46
C HIS A 38 18.80 -0.39 -6.94
N GLU A 39 19.83 0.04 -6.23
CA GLU A 39 19.75 0.27 -4.78
C GLU A 39 18.98 1.57 -4.54
N PHE A 40 17.75 1.45 -4.08
CA PHE A 40 16.98 2.62 -3.66
C PHE A 40 17.65 3.26 -2.46
N SER A 41 18.25 4.43 -2.69
CA SER A 41 18.70 5.27 -1.58
C SER A 41 17.49 5.69 -0.73
N SER A 42 17.73 5.99 0.55
CA SER A 42 16.66 6.50 1.42
C SER A 42 16.04 7.82 0.89
N GLU A 43 16.83 8.60 0.16
CA GLU A 43 16.37 9.83 -0.48
C GLU A 43 15.43 9.53 -1.65
N GLU A 44 15.80 8.57 -2.50
CA GLU A 44 14.98 8.17 -3.63
C GLU A 44 13.68 7.48 -3.21
N ALA A 45 13.72 6.63 -2.19
CA ALA A 45 12.51 6.03 -1.62
C ALA A 45 11.56 7.12 -1.09
N ARG A 46 12.10 8.18 -0.46
CA ARG A 46 11.33 9.32 0.00
C ARG A 46 10.75 10.12 -1.17
N GLU A 47 11.51 10.35 -2.23
CA GLU A 47 11.03 11.06 -3.42
C GLU A 47 9.94 10.27 -4.16
N ALA A 48 10.14 8.96 -4.35
CA ALA A 48 9.14 8.07 -4.92
C ALA A 48 7.86 8.05 -4.07
N GLY A 49 7.99 7.95 -2.74
CA GLY A 49 6.86 8.05 -1.82
C GLY A 49 6.12 9.39 -1.90
N ARG A 50 6.85 10.50 -1.99
CA ARG A 50 6.28 11.85 -2.18
C ARG A 50 5.51 11.92 -3.48
N LYS A 51 6.10 11.50 -4.61
CA LYS A 51 5.46 11.52 -5.93
C LYS A 51 4.22 10.64 -5.99
N GLY A 52 4.27 9.46 -5.38
CA GLY A 52 3.11 8.57 -5.25
C GLY A 52 1.99 9.19 -4.42
N GLY A 53 2.33 9.81 -3.29
CA GLY A 53 1.38 10.55 -2.46
C GLY A 53 0.75 11.74 -3.21
N GLU A 54 1.55 12.52 -3.94
CA GLU A 54 1.07 13.62 -4.78
C GLU A 54 0.11 13.15 -5.87
N ALA A 55 0.36 11.99 -6.48
CA ALA A 55 -0.53 11.42 -7.48
C ALA A 55 -1.88 10.98 -6.89
N VAL A 56 -1.86 10.30 -5.73
CA VAL A 56 -3.07 9.75 -5.10
C VAL A 56 -3.89 10.83 -4.37
N SER A 57 -3.23 11.84 -3.82
CA SER A 57 -3.87 12.92 -3.03
C SER A 57 -4.73 13.89 -3.84
N GLN A 58 -4.70 13.81 -5.17
CA GLN A 58 -5.57 14.62 -6.03
C GLN A 58 -7.04 14.24 -5.88
N ASP A 59 -7.33 12.99 -5.55
CA ASP A 59 -8.68 12.50 -5.30
C ASP A 59 -9.06 12.66 -3.82
N ARG A 60 -9.79 13.73 -3.53
CA ARG A 60 -10.24 14.05 -2.17
C ARG A 60 -11.25 13.03 -1.62
N GLU A 61 -12.11 12.48 -2.47
CA GLU A 61 -13.13 11.51 -2.04
C GLU A 61 -12.45 10.19 -1.63
N HIS A 62 -11.53 9.72 -2.46
CA HIS A 62 -10.71 8.55 -2.18
C HIS A 62 -9.89 8.71 -0.89
N MET A 63 -9.25 9.88 -0.70
CA MET A 63 -8.46 10.15 0.52
C MET A 63 -9.33 10.21 1.78
N SER A 64 -10.54 10.76 1.67
CA SER A 64 -11.53 10.76 2.76
C SER A 64 -11.94 9.33 3.13
N GLU A 65 -12.22 8.49 2.13
CA GLU A 65 -12.60 7.09 2.35
C GLU A 65 -11.48 6.28 3.02
N ILE A 66 -10.23 6.43 2.56
CA ILE A 66 -9.06 5.81 3.20
C ILE A 66 -8.92 6.29 4.65
N GLY A 67 -9.03 7.60 4.88
CA GLY A 67 -8.94 8.18 6.22
C GLY A 67 -10.04 7.67 7.16
N GLN A 68 -11.27 7.55 6.67
CA GLN A 68 -12.40 6.98 7.41
C GLN A 68 -12.16 5.51 7.75
N LYS A 69 -11.77 4.68 6.77
CA LYS A 69 -11.45 3.26 6.99
C LYS A 69 -10.32 3.09 8.02
N GLY A 70 -9.25 3.88 7.90
CA GLY A 70 -8.14 3.86 8.86
C GLY A 70 -8.53 4.36 10.25
N GLY A 71 -9.50 5.28 10.35
CA GLY A 71 -10.05 5.75 11.62
C GLY A 71 -10.96 4.73 12.30
N GLN A 72 -11.80 4.03 11.54
CA GLN A 72 -12.71 2.99 12.03
C GLN A 72 -11.93 1.79 12.60
N GLN A 73 -10.87 1.35 11.92
CA GLN A 73 -9.96 0.30 12.41
C GLN A 73 -9.36 0.61 13.80
N ARG A 74 -9.17 1.89 14.13
CA ARG A 74 -8.70 2.34 15.47
C ARG A 74 -9.82 2.38 16.51
N GLN A 75 -11.09 2.43 16.10
CA GLN A 75 -12.24 2.41 16.99
C GLN A 75 -12.61 0.98 17.38
N ASP A 76 -12.49 0.01 16.46
CA ASP A 76 -12.81 -1.40 16.72
C ASP A 76 -11.74 -2.14 17.54
N GLY A 77 -10.50 -1.62 17.59
CA GLY A 77 -9.35 -2.21 18.30
C GLY A 77 -9.19 -1.82 19.78
N GLY A 78 -10.14 -1.09 20.36
CA GLY A 78 -10.17 -0.77 21.80
C GLY A 78 -9.33 0.45 22.21
N GLY A 79 -10.01 1.50 22.67
CA GLY A 79 -9.34 2.68 23.23
C GLY A 79 -10.28 3.80 23.66
N ASN A 80 -11.05 3.54 24.72
CA ASN A 80 -11.60 4.47 25.70
C ASN A 80 -11.87 5.93 25.27
N GLN A 81 -13.15 6.28 25.21
CA GLN A 81 -13.76 7.61 25.38
C GLN A 81 -12.80 8.66 25.97
N GLY A 82 -12.14 9.43 25.10
CA GLY A 82 -11.20 10.48 25.48
C GLY A 82 -11.46 11.74 24.68
N GLY A 83 -12.61 12.37 24.89
CA GLY A 83 -12.99 13.59 24.20
C GLY A 83 -14.09 14.32 24.96
N ASN A 84 -13.76 14.75 26.18
CA ASN A 84 -14.57 15.62 27.03
C ASN A 84 -15.15 16.76 26.19
N GLN A 85 -16.48 16.80 26.10
CA GLN A 85 -17.25 17.89 25.51
C GLN A 85 -16.88 19.17 26.25
N GLY A 86 -16.00 19.98 25.65
CA GLY A 86 -15.77 21.36 26.03
C GLY A 86 -17.01 22.18 25.74
N ASN A 87 -18.04 22.00 26.57
CA ASN A 87 -19.29 22.73 26.51
C ASN A 87 -19.01 24.21 26.77
N GLN A 88 -19.29 25.01 25.76
CA GLN A 88 -19.31 26.45 25.78
C GLN A 88 -20.26 26.93 26.88
N GLN A 89 -19.74 27.45 27.98
CA GLN A 89 -20.52 28.23 28.94
C GLN A 89 -19.58 29.14 29.75
N GLY A 90 -19.23 30.27 29.11
CA GLY A 90 -18.57 31.40 29.74
C GLY A 90 -19.23 32.72 29.31
N GLY A 91 -20.56 32.70 29.19
CA GLY A 91 -21.37 33.87 28.92
C GLY A 91 -21.63 34.68 30.19
N ARG A 92 -21.05 35.89 30.24
CA ARG A 92 -21.60 37.12 30.84
C ARG A 92 -22.51 36.98 32.08
N GLN A 93 -22.01 37.43 33.23
CA GLN A 93 -22.78 38.16 34.25
C GLN A 93 -21.81 39.13 34.96
N GLN A 94 -21.91 40.43 34.67
CA GLN A 94 -22.53 41.46 35.54
C GLN A 94 -21.89 41.57 36.93
N ARG A 95 -21.01 42.55 37.13
CA ARG A 95 -21.29 43.79 37.89
C ARG A 95 -20.40 44.93 37.37
#